data_AF-A0A974U1M5-F1
#
_entry.id   AF-A0A974U1M5-F1
#
_cell.length_a   1.000
_cell.length_b   1.000
_cell.length_c   1.000
_cell.angle_alpha   90.00
_cell.angle_beta   90.00
_cell.angle_gamma   90.00
#
_symmetry.space_group_name_H-M   'P 1'
#
loop_
_entity.id
_entity.type
_entity.pdbx_description
1 polymer ?
#
loop_
_entity_poly.entity_id
_entity_poly.type
_entity_poly.pdbx_seq_one_letter_code
_entity_poly.pdbx_strand_id
1 'polypeptide(L)'
;MSSEDKKVVWSLQNNKRTEAERNVFKPTGIKKKQLSGKQYLVISVFVILISSFSLTFMVEESSEVCFISSFCFQSKENIFLYTLYIFFNIIIVLLAIIVAYIIGKKIGNKIKV
;
A
#
# COMPACT_ATOMS: atom_id res chain seq x y z
N MET A 1 21.02 -27.93 -33.93
CA MET A 1 21.75 -28.28 -32.71
C MET A 1 21.99 -26.99 -31.93
N SER A 2 21.13 -26.65 -30.97
CA SER A 2 21.28 -25.48 -30.10
C SER A 2 21.39 -26.00 -28.67
N SER A 3 22.59 -25.94 -28.12
CA SER A 3 22.89 -26.31 -26.74
C SER A 3 22.49 -25.15 -25.84
N GLU A 4 21.24 -25.16 -25.36
CA GLU A 4 20.85 -24.34 -24.23
C GLU A 4 21.60 -24.86 -22.99
N ASP A 5 22.56 -24.07 -22.50
CA ASP A 5 23.33 -24.36 -21.31
C ASP A 5 22.41 -24.52 -20.09
N LYS A 6 22.14 -25.79 -19.77
CA LYS A 6 21.32 -26.20 -18.63
C LYS A 6 22.02 -25.72 -17.35
N LYS A 7 21.49 -24.65 -16.75
CA LYS A 7 21.99 -24.11 -15.47
C LYS A 7 22.21 -25.24 -14.48
N VAL A 8 23.40 -25.31 -13.89
CA VAL A 8 23.76 -26.32 -12.89
C VAL A 8 22.86 -26.12 -11.67
N VAL A 9 21.87 -26.99 -11.52
CA VAL A 9 20.97 -27.00 -10.36
C VAL A 9 21.61 -27.83 -9.26
N TRP A 10 21.98 -27.17 -8.15
CA TRP A 10 22.72 -27.74 -7.01
C TRP A 10 21.87 -28.61 -6.08
N SER A 11 20.76 -29.19 -6.55
CA SER A 11 19.99 -30.11 -5.72
C SER A 11 20.51 -31.54 -5.91
N LEU A 12 20.92 -32.17 -4.80
CA LEU A 12 21.36 -33.57 -4.74
C LEU A 12 20.33 -34.56 -5.32
N GLN A 13 19.07 -34.13 -5.41
CA GLN A 13 17.95 -34.90 -5.96
C GLN A 13 17.80 -34.80 -7.48
N ASN A 14 18.40 -33.79 -8.14
CA ASN A 14 18.25 -33.59 -9.59
C ASN A 14 19.01 -34.63 -10.42
N ASN A 15 20.10 -35.16 -9.85
CA ASN A 15 20.99 -36.12 -10.50
C ASN A 15 20.45 -37.57 -10.41
N LYS A 16 19.66 -37.90 -9.37
CA LYS A 16 19.18 -39.29 -9.16
C LYS A 16 17.75 -39.58 -9.62
N ARG A 17 16.91 -38.57 -9.88
CA ARG A 17 15.47 -38.75 -10.16
C ARG A 17 15.06 -38.20 -11.52
N THR A 18 14.12 -38.86 -12.17
CA THR A 18 13.52 -38.41 -13.44
C THR A 18 12.58 -37.21 -13.22
N GLU A 19 12.22 -36.48 -14.29
CA GLU A 19 11.29 -35.35 -14.20
C GLU A 19 9.92 -35.74 -13.62
N ALA A 20 9.45 -36.95 -13.92
CA ALA A 20 8.21 -37.50 -13.38
C ALA A 20 8.28 -37.68 -11.85
N GLU A 21 9.36 -38.25 -11.33
CA GLU A 21 9.57 -38.46 -9.89
C GLU A 21 9.79 -37.14 -9.13
N ARG A 22 10.33 -36.11 -9.78
CA ARG A 22 10.44 -34.76 -9.20
C ARG A 22 9.09 -34.08 -9.06
N ASN A 23 8.18 -34.31 -10.01
CA ASN A 23 6.84 -33.74 -9.98
C ASN A 23 5.97 -34.28 -8.83
N VAL A 24 6.29 -35.47 -8.28
CA VAL A 24 5.62 -36.05 -7.10
C VAL A 24 5.87 -35.23 -5.83
N PHE A 25 7.03 -34.56 -5.73
CA PHE A 25 7.41 -33.78 -4.55
C PHE A 25 7.21 -32.27 -4.72
N LYS A 26 6.38 -31.85 -5.67
CA LYS A 26 6.01 -30.43 -5.76
C LYS A 26 5.32 -30.02 -4.46
N PRO A 27 5.70 -28.88 -3.85
CA PRO A 27 5.04 -28.40 -2.64
C PRO A 27 3.55 -28.24 -2.93
N THR A 28 2.72 -29.02 -2.24
CA THR A 28 1.25 -29.03 -2.34
C THR A 28 0.60 -27.89 -1.56
N GLY A 29 1.40 -27.02 -0.94
CA GLY A 29 0.92 -25.86 -0.21
C GLY A 29 0.14 -24.92 -1.12
N ILE A 30 -1.10 -24.62 -0.75
CA ILE A 30 -1.91 -23.57 -1.36
C ILE A 30 -1.12 -22.27 -1.20
N LYS A 31 -0.51 -21.79 -2.29
CA LYS A 31 0.15 -20.49 -2.29
C LYS A 31 -0.95 -19.44 -2.09
N LYS A 32 -0.97 -18.79 -0.92
CA LYS A 32 -1.85 -17.64 -0.71
C LYS A 32 -1.57 -16.63 -1.82
N LYS A 33 -2.61 -16.27 -2.56
CA LYS A 33 -2.52 -15.28 -3.64
C LYS A 33 -2.04 -13.98 -3.01
N GLN A 34 -0.80 -13.61 -3.30
CA GLN A 34 -0.27 -12.32 -2.91
C GLN A 34 -1.06 -11.26 -3.67
N LEU A 35 -1.63 -10.30 -2.94
CA LEU A 35 -2.32 -9.19 -3.56
C LEU A 35 -1.29 -8.36 -4.34
N SER A 36 -1.67 -7.88 -5.52
CA SER A 36 -0.81 -6.99 -6.30
C SER A 36 -0.62 -5.67 -5.55
N GLY A 37 0.51 -4.99 -5.72
CA GLY A 37 0.76 -3.67 -5.09
C GLY A 37 -0.36 -2.66 -5.33
N LYS A 38 -1.01 -2.69 -6.51
CA LYS A 38 -2.20 -1.88 -6.83
C LYS A 38 -3.40 -2.20 -5.94
N GLN A 39 -3.63 -3.48 -5.63
CA GLN A 39 -4.74 -3.90 -4.77
C GLN A 39 -4.51 -3.43 -3.35
N TYR A 40 -3.28 -3.51 -2.84
CA TYR A 40 -2.93 -2.94 -1.54
C TYR A 40 -3.19 -1.43 -1.50
N LEU A 41 -2.78 -0.69 -2.53
CA LEU A 41 -3.02 0.75 -2.60
C LEU A 41 -4.52 1.08 -2.52
N VAL A 42 -5.34 0.39 -3.32
CA VAL A 42 -6.80 0.60 -3.32
C VAL A 42 -7.40 0.27 -1.95
N ILE A 43 -7.01 -0.85 -1.34
CA ILE A 43 -7.48 -1.24 0.00
C ILE A 43 -7.07 -0.19 1.04
N SER A 44 -5.82 0.28 1.02
CA SER A 44 -5.33 1.29 1.95
C SER A 44 -6.12 2.60 1.82
N VAL A 45 -6.41 3.06 0.61
CA VAL A 45 -7.23 4.25 0.37
C VAL A 45 -8.65 4.05 0.93
N PHE A 46 -9.23 2.87 0.72
CA PHE A 46 -10.56 2.55 1.23
C PHE A 46 -10.61 2.52 2.76
N VAL A 47 -9.58 1.96 3.40
CA VAL A 47 -9.45 1.96 4.87
C VAL A 47 -9.37 3.39 5.41
N ILE A 48 -8.60 4.27 4.77
CA ILE A 48 -8.49 5.68 5.16
C ILE A 48 -9.83 6.41 4.99
N LEU A 49 -10.58 6.09 3.94
CA LEU A 49 -11.91 6.67 3.72
C LEU A 49 -12.89 6.26 4.81
N ILE A 50 -12.93 4.96 5.15
CA ILE A 50 -13.79 4.45 6.23
C ILE A 50 -13.41 5.07 7.56
N SER A 51 -12.11 5.13 7.89
CA SER A 51 -11.68 5.73 9.15
C SER A 51 -12.04 7.21 9.21
N SER A 52 -11.86 7.96 8.12
CA SER A 52 -12.23 9.38 8.03
C SER A 52 -13.74 9.59 8.26
N PHE A 53 -14.56 8.67 7.74
CA PHE A 53 -16.00 8.68 7.97
C PHE A 53 -16.34 8.40 9.44
N SER A 54 -15.71 7.40 10.06
CA SER A 54 -15.88 7.10 11.49
C SER A 54 -15.49 8.27 12.38
N LEU A 55 -14.41 8.99 12.05
CA LEU A 55 -13.99 10.19 12.78
C LEU A 55 -15.06 11.29 12.80
N THR A 56 -15.88 11.38 11.75
CA THR A 56 -16.95 12.37 11.67
C THR A 56 -18.05 12.14 12.73
N PHE A 57 -18.29 10.88 13.12
CA PHE A 57 -19.28 10.56 14.17
C PHE A 57 -18.76 10.75 15.59
N MET A 58 -17.44 10.77 15.80
CA MET A 58 -16.85 11.01 17.13
C MET A 58 -16.86 12.49 17.53
N VAL A 59 -17.10 13.40 16.60
CA VAL A 59 -17.11 14.84 16.86
C VAL A 59 -18.52 15.26 17.28
N GLU A 60 -18.73 15.43 18.59
CA GLU A 60 -20.04 15.81 19.16
C GLU A 60 -20.42 17.28 18.90
N GLU A 61 -19.42 18.16 18.77
CA GLU A 61 -19.61 19.59 18.51
C GLU A 61 -19.63 19.93 17.03
N SER A 62 -20.43 20.93 16.64
CA SER A 62 -20.45 21.41 15.26
C SER A 62 -19.22 22.27 15.00
N SER A 63 -18.21 21.70 14.33
CA SER A 63 -17.09 22.47 13.81
C SER A 63 -17.47 23.15 12.50
N GLU A 64 -17.21 24.46 12.39
CA GLU A 64 -17.24 25.20 11.13
C GLU A 64 -15.87 25.12 10.46
N VAL A 65 -15.84 24.71 9.20
CA VAL A 65 -14.62 24.62 8.41
C VAL A 65 -14.78 25.48 7.16
N CYS A 66 -13.81 26.35 6.91
CA CYS A 66 -13.78 27.18 5.71
C CYS A 66 -12.76 26.63 4.71
N PHE A 67 -13.21 26.30 3.50
CA PHE A 67 -12.31 25.95 2.40
C PHE A 67 -11.56 27.19 1.89
N ILE A 68 -12.28 28.31 1.79
CA ILE A 68 -11.84 29.63 1.35
C ILE A 68 -12.55 30.65 2.26
N SER A 69 -12.03 31.86 2.42
CA SER A 69 -12.63 32.91 3.26
C SER A 69 -14.10 33.24 2.95
N SER A 70 -14.59 32.88 1.76
CA SER A 70 -15.98 33.06 1.33
C SER A 70 -16.84 31.80 1.39
N PHE A 71 -16.27 30.61 1.64
CA PHE A 71 -16.99 29.34 1.62
C PHE A 71 -16.71 28.52 2.87
N CYS A 72 -17.61 28.64 3.84
CA CYS A 72 -17.60 27.90 5.10
C CYS A 72 -18.76 26.92 5.15
N PHE A 73 -18.52 25.74 5.73
CA PHE A 73 -19.50 24.70 5.89
C PHE A 73 -19.42 24.12 7.29
N GLN A 74 -20.58 23.78 7.85
CA GLN A 74 -20.67 23.18 9.16
C GLN A 74 -20.61 21.66 9.06
N SER A 75 -19.84 21.03 9.96
CA SER A 75 -19.65 19.57 10.00
C SER A 75 -20.98 18.80 10.11
N LYS A 76 -21.93 19.28 10.92
CA LYS A 76 -23.24 18.61 11.14
C LYS A 76 -24.19 18.74 9.96
N GLU A 77 -24.13 19.84 9.21
CA GLU A 77 -25.01 20.06 8.06
C GLU A 77 -24.52 19.31 6.82
N ASN A 78 -23.19 19.24 6.66
CA ASN A 78 -22.56 18.69 5.48
C ASN A 78 -21.53 17.60 5.83
N ILE A 79 -22.02 16.50 6.43
CA ILE A 79 -21.23 15.34 6.88
C ILE A 79 -20.33 14.78 5.76
N PHE A 80 -20.83 14.73 4.53
CA PHE A 80 -20.07 14.22 3.38
C PHE A 80 -18.86 15.10 3.03
N LEU A 81 -19.06 16.42 2.96
CA LEU A 81 -17.99 17.39 2.71
C LEU A 81 -16.94 17.36 3.82
N TYR A 82 -17.38 17.26 5.08
CA TYR A 82 -16.49 17.15 6.22
C TYR A 82 -15.67 15.85 6.22
N THR A 83 -16.29 14.73 5.85
CA THR A 83 -15.59 13.45 5.66
C THR A 83 -14.51 13.55 4.60
N LEU A 84 -14.83 14.13 3.43
CA LEU A 84 -13.86 14.34 2.35
C LEU A 84 -12.74 15.29 2.78
N TYR A 85 -13.07 16.35 3.51
CA TYR A 85 -12.09 17.28 4.05
C TYR A 85 -11.07 16.55 4.95
N ILE A 86 -11.52 15.74 5.91
CA ILE A 86 -10.63 14.94 6.78
C ILE A 86 -9.78 13.99 5.94
N PHE A 87 -10.40 13.28 4.99
CA PHE A 87 -9.73 12.32 4.12
C PHE A 87 -8.58 12.96 3.33
N PHE A 88 -8.81 14.11 2.68
CA PHE A 88 -7.77 14.81 1.94
C PHE A 88 -6.67 15.35 2.84
N ASN A 89 -7.00 15.85 4.03
CA ASN A 89 -6.00 16.29 5.00
C ASN A 89 -5.06 15.15 5.40
N ILE A 90 -5.61 13.96 5.70
CA ILE A 90 -4.79 12.78 6.02
C ILE A 90 -3.88 12.40 4.83
N ILE A 91 -4.40 12.43 3.60
CA ILE A 91 -3.59 12.16 2.40
C ILE A 91 -2.44 13.16 2.25
N ILE A 92 -2.70 14.45 2.45
CA ILE A 92 -1.67 15.49 2.35
C ILE A 92 -0.56 15.23 3.37
N VAL A 93 -0.92 14.89 4.61
CA VAL A 93 0.06 14.54 5.66
C VAL A 93 0.89 13.32 5.26
N LEU A 94 0.26 12.26 4.75
CA LEU A 94 0.98 11.06 4.29
C LEU A 94 1.93 11.37 3.12
N LEU A 95 1.48 12.18 2.16
CA LEU A 95 2.32 12.61 1.03
C LEU A 95 3.52 13.44 1.53
N ALA A 96 3.32 14.33 2.49
CA ALA A 96 4.41 15.11 3.10
C ALA A 96 5.46 14.20 3.75
N ILE A 97 5.04 13.16 4.50
CA ILE A 97 5.94 12.17 5.09
C ILE A 97 6.73 11.41 4.01
N ILE A 98 6.06 10.98 2.93
CA ILE A 98 6.71 10.26 1.82
C ILE A 98 7.75 11.16 1.14
N VAL A 99 7.40 12.41 0.85
CA VAL A 99 8.32 13.38 0.24
C VAL A 99 9.52 13.63 1.16
N ALA A 100 9.29 13.86 2.44
CA ALA A 100 10.35 14.03 3.43
C ALA A 100 11.29 12.81 3.50
N TYR A 101 10.73 11.59 3.47
CA TYR A 101 11.49 10.35 3.42
C TYR A 101 12.35 10.23 2.16
N ILE A 102 11.80 10.54 0.98
CA ILE A 102 12.54 10.49 -0.29
C ILE A 102 13.70 11.49 -0.28
N ILE A 103 13.46 12.72 0.18
CA ILE A 103 14.50 13.75 0.31
C ILE A 103 15.58 13.31 1.29
N GLY A 104 15.18 12.86 2.49
CA GLY A 104 16.10 12.38 3.53
C GLY A 104 16.95 11.21 3.06
N LYS A 105 16.35 10.23 2.36
CA LYS A 105 17.07 9.09 1.76
C LYS A 105 18.08 9.54 0.70
N LYS A 106 17.71 10.51 -0.14
CA LYS A 106 18.61 11.06 -1.17
C LYS A 106 19.80 11.79 -0.56
N ILE A 107 19.59 12.53 0.52
CA ILE A 107 20.67 13.21 1.26
C ILE A 107 21.56 12.19 1.97
N GLY A 108 20.98 11.22 2.70
CA GLY A 108 21.74 10.20 3.42
C GLY A 108 22.62 9.32 2.50
N ASN A 109 22.13 8.98 1.31
CA ASN A 109 22.93 8.26 0.32
C ASN A 109 24.07 9.10 -0.28
N LYS A 110 23.95 10.42 -0.30
CA LYS A 110 25.03 11.33 -0.72
C LYS A 110 26.08 11.56 0.37
N ILE A 111 25.67 11.49 1.64
CA ILE A 111 26.56 11.65 2.81
C ILE A 111 27.29 10.34 3.16
N LYS A 112 26.74 9.18 2.79
CA LYS A 112 27.49 7.91 2.76
C LYS A 112 28.57 7.97 1.67
N VAL A 113 29.65 8.68 1.98
CA VAL A 113 30.99 8.55 1.39
C VAL A 113 31.77 7.57 2.27
#